data_AF-A0A7C9AXK7-F1
#
_entry.id   AF-A0A7C9AXK7-F1
#
_cell.length_a   1.000
_cell.length_b   1.000
_cell.length_c   1.000
_cell.angle_alpha   90.00
_cell.angle_beta   90.00
_cell.angle_gamma   90.00
#
_symmetry.space_group_name_H-M   'P 1'
#
loop_
_entity.id
_entity.type
_entity.pdbx_description
1 polymer ?
#
loop_
_entity_poly.entity_id
_entity_poly.type
_entity_poly.pdbx_seq_one_letter_code
_entity_poly.pdbx_strand_id
1 'polypeptide(L)'
;YELRKALKAAATEDKTVILTTLNDAWAEPNNIFDIFLESFRIGNNTARLLNHLLVIAVDDKAYLRCQALVRHCYFFKSNHSKELAHEARFMTPIYLEMMWERLDFLR
;
A
#
# COMPACT_ATOMS: atom_id res chain seq x y z
N TYR A 1 -2.57 -8.54 15.68
CA TYR A 1 -3.76 -9.36 15.34
C TYR A 1 -4.41 -8.91 14.05
N GLU A 2 -4.59 -7.59 13.86
CA GLU A 2 -5.24 -7.04 12.65
C GLU A 2 -4.49 -7.30 11.34
N LEU A 3 -3.15 -7.15 11.30
CA LEU A 3 -2.37 -7.46 10.10
C LEU A 3 -2.57 -8.90 9.62
N ARG A 4 -2.54 -9.87 10.55
CA ARG A 4 -2.72 -11.29 10.21
C ARG A 4 -4.11 -11.57 9.62
N LYS A 5 -5.14 -10.85 10.05
CA LYS A 5 -6.48 -10.95 9.44
C LYS A 5 -6.50 -10.35 8.05
N ALA A 6 -5.91 -9.16 7.87
CA ALA A 6 -5.82 -8.49 6.57
C ALA A 6 -5.09 -9.37 5.55
N LEU A 7 -3.95 -9.95 5.94
CA LEU A 7 -3.19 -10.89 5.11
C LEU A 7 -4.02 -12.13 4.75
N LYS A 8 -4.71 -12.74 5.72
CA LYS A 8 -5.59 -13.89 5.45
C LYS A 8 -6.75 -13.56 4.53
N ALA A 9 -7.31 -12.36 4.64
CA ALA A 9 -8.44 -11.93 3.84
C ALA A 9 -8.05 -11.62 2.38
N ALA A 10 -6.83 -11.11 2.16
CA ALA A 10 -6.29 -10.82 0.84
C ALA A 10 -5.62 -12.05 0.18
N ALA A 11 -5.30 -13.09 0.95
CA ALA A 11 -4.57 -14.25 0.42
C ALA A 11 -5.36 -15.01 -0.65
N THR A 12 -4.62 -15.51 -1.64
CA THR A 12 -5.08 -16.56 -2.56
C THR A 12 -5.17 -17.92 -1.85
N GLU A 13 -5.69 -18.95 -2.53
CA GLU A 13 -5.78 -20.32 -2.01
C GLU A 13 -4.41 -20.90 -1.63
N ASP A 14 -3.37 -20.53 -2.39
CA ASP A 14 -1.96 -20.91 -2.16
C ASP A 14 -1.25 -20.02 -1.11
N LYS A 15 -2.00 -19.13 -0.44
CA LYS A 15 -1.50 -18.20 0.61
C LYS A 15 -0.59 -17.08 0.09
N THR A 16 -0.75 -16.69 -1.18
CA THR A 16 -0.02 -15.59 -1.80
C THR A 16 -0.81 -14.28 -1.65
N VAL A 17 -0.12 -13.17 -1.36
CA VAL A 17 -0.70 -11.83 -1.24
C VAL A 17 0.10 -10.87 -2.12
N ILE A 18 -0.57 -9.99 -2.85
CA ILE A 18 0.07 -8.89 -3.57
C ILE A 18 0.11 -7.70 -2.63
N LEU A 19 1.31 -7.19 -2.36
CA LEU A 19 1.53 -6.09 -1.42
C LEU A 19 1.95 -4.83 -2.17
N THR A 20 1.40 -3.69 -1.78
CA THR A 20 1.91 -2.37 -2.17
C THR A 20 1.85 -1.40 -0.99
N THR A 21 2.67 -0.37 -1.01
CA THR A 21 2.72 0.68 0.02
C THR A 21 2.18 1.99 -0.55
N LEU A 22 1.41 2.73 0.23
CA LEU A 22 0.84 4.02 -0.17
C LEU A 22 1.09 5.07 0.92
N ASN A 23 1.56 6.24 0.51
CA ASN A 23 1.63 7.45 1.33
C ASN A 23 0.88 8.61 0.67
N ASP A 24 0.72 9.72 1.38
CA ASP A 24 -0.05 10.88 0.95
C ASP A 24 0.43 11.41 -0.41
N ALA A 25 1.75 11.52 -0.60
CA ALA A 25 2.34 12.01 -1.85
C ALA A 25 1.86 11.26 -3.11
N TRP A 26 1.53 9.97 -2.98
CA TRP A 26 1.07 9.12 -4.07
C TRP A 26 -0.44 8.84 -4.04
N ALA A 27 -1.16 9.30 -3.02
CA ALA A 27 -2.59 9.04 -2.79
C ALA A 27 -3.53 10.08 -3.44
N GLU A 28 -2.99 11.18 -3.97
CA GLU A 28 -3.78 12.19 -4.65
C GLU A 28 -4.59 11.61 -5.84
N PRO A 29 -5.82 12.10 -6.10
CA PRO A 29 -6.59 11.68 -7.26
C PRO A 29 -5.85 11.93 -8.58
N ASN A 30 -6.03 11.02 -9.54
CA ASN A 30 -5.35 11.01 -10.84
C ASN A 30 -3.83 10.96 -10.76
N ASN A 31 -3.28 10.40 -9.67
CA ASN A 31 -1.85 10.19 -9.47
C ASN A 31 -1.48 8.70 -9.67
N ILE A 32 -0.23 8.33 -9.37
CA ILE A 32 0.37 7.02 -9.67
C ILE A 32 -0.43 5.85 -9.10
N PHE A 33 -1.10 6.02 -7.96
CA PHE A 33 -1.90 4.95 -7.37
C PHE A 33 -3.14 4.62 -8.20
N ASP A 34 -3.80 5.63 -8.79
CA ASP A 34 -4.95 5.41 -9.66
C ASP A 34 -4.51 4.71 -10.95
N ILE A 35 -3.35 5.08 -11.51
CA ILE A 35 -2.73 4.42 -12.68
C ILE A 35 -2.37 2.96 -12.33
N PHE A 36 -1.79 2.72 -11.16
CA PHE A 36 -1.47 1.39 -10.67
C PHE A 36 -2.71 0.51 -10.63
N LEU A 37 -3.82 0.98 -10.03
CA LEU A 37 -5.07 0.22 -9.99
C LEU A 37 -5.68 0.01 -11.39
N GLU A 38 -5.63 1.04 -12.24
CA GLU A 38 -6.14 0.94 -13.61
C GLU A 38 -5.37 -0.10 -14.43
N SER A 39 -4.05 -0.20 -14.24
CA SER A 39 -3.21 -1.21 -14.91
C SER A 39 -3.70 -2.64 -14.65
N PHE A 40 -4.21 -2.94 -13.44
CA PHE A 40 -4.83 -4.24 -13.16
C PHE A 40 -6.14 -4.42 -13.90
N ARG A 41 -6.97 -3.37 -14.01
CA ARG A 41 -8.29 -3.44 -14.63
C ARG A 41 -8.22 -3.66 -16.14
N ILE A 42 -7.31 -2.96 -16.81
CA ILE A 42 -7.16 -3.03 -18.28
C ILE A 42 -6.18 -4.13 -18.73
N GLY A 43 -5.36 -4.66 -17.82
CA GLY A 43 -4.40 -5.71 -18.14
C GLY A 43 -5.07 -7.05 -18.46
N ASN A 44 -4.37 -7.88 -19.25
CA ASN A 44 -4.88 -9.18 -19.69
C ASN A 44 -5.00 -10.15 -18.51
N ASN A 45 -6.23 -10.48 -18.10
CA ASN A 45 -6.55 -11.37 -16.98
C ASN A 45 -5.99 -10.93 -15.61
N THR A 46 -5.70 -9.64 -15.42
CA THR A 46 -5.15 -9.10 -14.17
C THR A 46 -6.21 -8.51 -13.22
N ALA A 47 -7.41 -8.19 -13.70
CA ALA A 47 -8.43 -7.52 -12.87
C ALA A 47 -8.77 -8.30 -11.60
N ARG A 48 -8.80 -9.63 -11.68
CA ARG A 48 -9.04 -10.53 -10.53
C ARG A 48 -7.98 -10.42 -9.42
N LEU A 49 -6.77 -9.99 -9.75
CA LEU A 49 -5.67 -9.85 -8.79
C LEU A 49 -5.92 -8.71 -7.79
N LEU A 50 -6.79 -7.74 -8.12
CA LEU A 50 -7.20 -6.70 -7.18
C LEU A 50 -7.93 -7.25 -5.95
N ASN A 51 -8.53 -8.45 -6.04
CA ASN A 51 -9.09 -9.14 -4.87
C ASN A 51 -8.02 -9.63 -3.90
N HIS A 52 -6.77 -9.71 -4.34
CA HIS A 52 -5.63 -10.20 -3.57
C HIS A 52 -4.58 -9.11 -3.28
N LEU A 53 -4.91 -7.87 -3.62
CA LEU A 53 -4.08 -6.71 -3.35
C LEU A 53 -4.35 -6.20 -1.93
N LEU A 54 -3.33 -6.26 -1.08
CA LEU A 54 -3.29 -5.59 0.22
C LEU A 54 -2.44 -4.33 0.11
N VAL A 55 -3.06 -3.18 0.34
CA VAL A 55 -2.39 -1.88 0.35
C VAL A 55 -2.04 -1.51 1.79
N ILE A 56 -0.77 -1.21 2.00
CA ILE A 56 -0.20 -0.78 3.29
C ILE A 56 -0.11 0.75 3.26
N ALA A 57 -1.03 1.42 3.95
CA ALA A 57 -1.05 2.87 4.06
C ALA A 57 -0.20 3.32 5.26
N VAL A 58 0.69 4.30 5.06
CA VAL A 58 1.62 4.77 6.11
C VAL A 58 1.14 6.01 6.85
N ASP A 59 0.16 6.73 6.30
CA ASP A 59 -0.47 7.92 6.88
C ASP A 59 -2.00 7.88 6.72
N ASP A 60 -2.69 8.77 7.45
CA ASP A 60 -4.16 8.79 7.52
C ASP A 60 -4.82 9.11 6.17
N LYS A 61 -4.21 9.99 5.35
CA LYS A 61 -4.79 10.41 4.07
C LYS A 61 -4.68 9.29 3.05
N ALA A 62 -3.52 8.63 2.99
CA ALA A 62 -3.34 7.39 2.23
C ALA A 62 -4.31 6.29 2.68
N TYR A 63 -4.53 6.13 3.99
CA TYR A 63 -5.42 5.10 4.52
C TYR A 63 -6.88 5.33 4.11
N LEU A 64 -7.38 6.56 4.25
CA LEU A 64 -8.73 6.94 3.81
C LEU A 64 -8.92 6.74 2.31
N ARG A 65 -7.93 7.16 1.50
CA ARG A 65 -7.96 6.96 0.04
C ARG A 65 -8.00 5.49 -0.32
N CYS A 66 -7.15 4.69 0.32
CA CYS A 66 -7.05 3.26 0.12
C CYS A 66 -8.38 2.53 0.45
N GLN A 67 -9.00 2.86 1.59
CA GLN A 67 -10.31 2.30 1.97
C GLN A 67 -11.42 2.60 0.96
N ALA A 68 -11.35 3.77 0.29
CA ALA A 68 -12.33 4.16 -0.72
C ALA A 68 -12.17 3.42 -2.06
N LEU A 69 -10.96 2.93 -2.37
CA LEU A 69 -10.63 2.40 -3.70
C LEU A 69 -10.41 0.88 -3.75
N VAL A 70 -9.95 0.28 -2.66
CA VAL A 70 -9.59 -1.14 -2.62
C VAL A 70 -10.25 -1.86 -1.45
N ARG A 71 -10.43 -3.18 -1.59
CA ARG A 71 -11.05 -4.00 -0.55
C ARG A 71 -10.17 -4.20 0.68
N HIS A 72 -8.86 -4.39 0.47
CA HIS A 72 -7.93 -4.72 1.54
C HIS A 72 -6.95 -3.58 1.77
N CYS A 73 -7.17 -2.87 2.88
CA CYS A 73 -6.37 -1.74 3.31
C CYS A 73 -5.88 -1.97 4.74
N TYR A 74 -4.59 -1.77 4.99
CA TYR A 74 -4.00 -1.87 6.32
C TYR A 74 -3.26 -0.59 6.67
N PHE A 75 -3.58 -0.02 7.83
CA PHE A 75 -2.88 1.16 8.33
C PHE A 75 -1.63 0.75 9.11
N PHE A 76 -0.46 1.09 8.59
CA PHE A 76 0.82 0.85 9.22
C PHE A 76 1.22 2.05 10.07
N LYS A 77 1.02 1.92 11.38
CA LYS A 77 1.42 2.94 12.36
C LYS A 77 2.90 2.76 12.71
N SER A 78 3.73 3.66 12.21
CA SER A 78 5.12 3.84 12.65
C SER A 78 5.23 5.14 13.45
N ASN A 79 6.26 5.24 14.30
CA ASN A 79 6.61 6.52 14.95
C ASN A 79 7.00 7.60 13.94
N HIS A 80 7.34 7.21 12.70
CA HIS A 80 7.74 8.06 11.59
C HIS A 80 6.62 8.31 10.56
N SER A 81 5.39 7.85 10.83
CA SER A 81 4.28 7.93 9.85
C SER A 81 4.03 9.34 9.29
N LYS A 82 4.28 10.41 10.06
CA LYS A 82 4.09 11.79 9.60
C LYS A 82 5.18 12.22 8.63
N GLU A 83 6.43 11.89 8.95
CA GLU A 83 7.61 12.17 8.14
C GLU A 83 7.55 11.42 6.81
N LEU A 84 6.99 10.20 6.83
CA LEU A 84 6.85 9.31 5.68
C LEU A 84 5.64 9.61 4.78
N ALA A 85 4.72 10.48 5.21
CA ALA A 85 3.58 10.90 4.40
C ALA A 85 4.01 11.71 3.17
N HIS A 86 5.10 12.47 3.29
CA HIS A 86 5.58 13.36 2.25
C HIS A 86 6.37 12.64 1.15
N GLU A 87 6.54 13.32 0.02
CA GLU A 87 7.35 12.80 -1.08
C GLU A 87 8.81 12.62 -0.61
N ALA A 88 9.27 11.36 -0.61
CA ALA A 88 10.64 11.03 -0.30
C ALA A 88 11.46 10.96 -1.60
N ARG A 89 12.21 12.02 -1.89
CA ARG A 89 13.11 12.03 -3.06
C ARG A 89 14.19 10.96 -2.91
N PHE A 90 14.53 10.32 -4.02
CA PHE A 90 15.48 9.20 -4.07
C PHE A 90 16.77 9.50 -3.29
N MET A 91 17.19 8.57 -2.43
CA MET A 91 18.41 8.61 -1.61
C MET A 91 18.49 9.71 -0.53
N THR A 92 17.41 10.46 -0.28
CA THR A 92 17.34 11.34 0.89
C THR A 92 17.25 10.53 2.20
N PRO A 93 17.58 11.11 3.37
CA PRO A 93 17.43 10.42 4.65
C PRO A 93 16.01 9.88 4.87
N ILE A 94 14.98 10.67 4.56
CA ILE A 94 13.57 10.26 4.65
C ILE A 94 13.27 9.08 3.72
N TYR A 95 13.85 9.06 2.51
CA TYR A 95 13.70 7.92 1.60
C TYR A 95 14.31 6.64 2.17
N LEU A 96 15.48 6.73 2.80
CA LEU A 96 16.11 5.58 3.43
C LEU A 96 15.28 5.06 4.61
N GLU A 97 14.77 5.96 5.46
CA GLU A 97 13.86 5.60 6.56
C GLU A 97 12.59 4.92 6.05
N MET A 98 11.96 5.45 4.99
CA MET A 98 10.81 4.84 4.33
C MET A 98 11.10 3.41 3.85
N MET A 99 12.30 3.19 3.29
CA MET A 99 12.71 1.88 2.81
C MET A 99 13.00 0.91 3.95
N TRP A 100 13.59 1.37 5.06
CA TRP A 100 13.81 0.54 6.25
C TRP A 100 12.49 0.11 6.89
N GLU A 101 11.53 1.02 7.05
CA GLU A 101 10.19 0.70 7.56
C GLU A 101 9.46 -0.31 6.66
N ARG A 102 9.61 -0.18 5.34
CA ARG A 102 9.10 -1.17 4.39
C ARG A 102 9.75 -2.54 4.57
N LEU A 103 11.05 -2.60 4.81
CA LEU A 103 11.77 -3.86 5.05
C LEU A 103 11.36 -4.47 6.41
N ASP A 104 11.21 -3.65 7.44
CA ASP A 104 10.77 -4.09 8.77
C ASP A 104 9.35 -4.66 8.74
N PHE A 105 8.45 -4.09 7.93
CA PHE A 105 7.12 -4.66 7.71
C PHE A 105 7.16 -6.06 7.05
N LEU A 106 8.15 -6.33 6.20
CA LEU A 106 8.26 -7.57 5.43
C LEU A 106 8.98 -8.71 6.18
N ARG A 107 9.53 -8.42 7.36
CA ARG A 107 10.25 -9.38 8.20
C ARG A 107 9.31 -10.31 8.98
#